data_AF-A0A9E2PLN0-F1
#
_entry.id   AF-A0A9E2PLN0-F1
#
_cell.length_a   1.000
_cell.length_b   1.000
_cell.length_c   1.000
_cell.angle_alpha   90.00
_cell.angle_beta   90.00
_cell.angle_gamma   90.00
#
_symmetry.space_group_name_H-M   'P 1'
#
loop_
_entity.id
_entity.type
_entity.pdbx_description
1 polymer ?
#
loop_
_entity_poly.entity_id
_entity_poly.type
_entity_poly.pdbx_seq_one_letter_code
_entity_poly.pdbx_strand_id
1 'polypeptide(L)'
;MNLNELPPLFDEHGRCMPANLNAPALAQSRRYFGITTPQIDYAAIHARSTEHLGGSGILVDEFARRCENLMHALRADSRTHGISKGVAVPFLLPRAEHADYGEALSQRYIPAVAHAFAQAFPQYSFTDHNKNVMAGQLGIAPGSRHERLLQAMQQGPVVGCYFPCLSEYSLPAALERVQALPEQFLLAGGYDTSAALVGTPGLLQRTDGYPPLLWLAAVQAEKPLVGYYYEAYGYNLTFNRRPHFGQAAEYWNSGLTVLG
;
A
#
# COMPACT_ATOMS: atom_id res chain seq x y z
N MET A 1 15.20 6.93 30.27
CA MET A 1 15.44 6.19 29.02
C MET A 1 15.86 7.21 27.98
N ASN A 2 17.08 7.12 27.45
CA ASN A 2 17.56 8.09 26.47
C ASN A 2 16.79 7.85 25.16
N LEU A 3 16.07 8.84 24.65
CA LEU A 3 15.24 8.67 23.44
C LEU A 3 16.08 8.30 22.20
N ASN A 4 17.40 8.49 22.27
CA ASN A 4 18.38 8.12 21.25
C ASN A 4 18.80 6.63 21.25
N GLU A 5 18.24 5.78 22.12
CA GLU A 5 18.62 4.36 22.24
C GLU A 5 17.51 3.38 21.84
N LEU A 6 16.37 3.85 21.32
CA LEU A 6 15.34 2.94 20.82
C LEU A 6 15.81 2.29 19.51
N PRO A 7 15.69 0.95 19.37
CA PRO A 7 16.12 0.26 18.17
C PRO A 7 15.34 0.76 16.94
N PRO A 8 15.99 0.81 15.76
CA PRO A 8 15.34 1.26 14.53
C PRO A 8 14.15 0.36 14.19
N LEU A 9 13.07 0.95 13.68
CA LEU A 9 11.84 0.22 13.32
C LEU A 9 11.94 -0.45 11.94
N PHE A 10 12.88 0.00 11.11
CA PHE A 10 13.09 -0.44 9.74
C PHE A 10 14.57 -0.77 9.51
N ASP A 11 14.85 -1.78 8.70
CA ASP A 11 16.22 -2.18 8.37
C ASP A 11 16.88 -1.23 7.34
N GLU A 12 18.11 -1.54 6.97
CA GLU A 12 18.91 -0.76 6.02
C GLU A 12 18.35 -0.73 4.59
N HIS A 13 17.33 -1.53 4.29
CA HIS A 13 16.63 -1.59 3.01
C HIS A 13 15.18 -1.11 3.12
N GLY A 14 14.81 -0.52 4.26
CA GLY A 14 13.48 0.01 4.54
C GLY A 14 12.39 -1.04 4.77
N ARG A 15 12.74 -2.31 5.00
CA ARG A 15 11.78 -3.32 5.46
C ARG A 15 11.47 -3.06 6.94
N CYS A 16 10.20 -3.12 7.31
CA CYS A 16 9.77 -3.03 8.69
C CYS A 16 10.26 -4.26 9.47
N MET A 17 10.90 -4.04 10.62
CA MET A 17 11.49 -5.10 11.42
C MET A 17 10.41 -5.94 12.12
N PRO A 18 10.42 -7.28 11.99
CA PRO A 18 9.43 -8.18 12.60
C PRO A 18 9.71 -8.39 14.09
N ALA A 19 9.63 -7.30 14.88
CA ALA A 19 9.94 -7.31 16.30
C ALA A 19 8.67 -7.49 17.16
N ASN A 20 8.76 -8.37 18.16
CA ASN A 20 7.73 -8.64 19.17
C ASN A 20 6.37 -9.05 18.59
N LEU A 21 6.39 -9.96 17.62
CA LEU A 21 5.18 -10.50 16.97
C LEU A 21 4.87 -11.90 17.52
N ASN A 22 3.58 -12.19 17.68
CA ASN A 22 3.10 -13.54 17.97
C ASN A 22 2.73 -14.26 16.66
N ALA A 23 2.21 -13.51 15.69
CA ALA A 23 1.84 -14.05 14.39
C ALA A 23 3.07 -14.25 13.47
N PRO A 24 2.98 -15.17 12.49
CA PRO A 24 4.13 -15.50 11.64
C PRO A 24 4.63 -14.34 10.79
N ALA A 25 5.94 -14.09 10.84
CA ALA A 25 6.71 -13.28 9.91
C ALA A 25 8.12 -13.87 9.79
N LEU A 26 8.75 -13.80 8.63
CA LEU A 26 10.13 -14.28 8.50
C LEU A 26 11.08 -13.30 9.20
N ALA A 27 11.91 -13.79 10.12
CA ALA A 27 12.85 -12.94 10.85
C ALA A 27 13.85 -12.24 9.91
N GLN A 28 14.33 -12.96 8.89
CA GLN A 28 15.28 -12.48 7.89
C GLN A 28 14.68 -12.62 6.49
N SER A 29 14.83 -11.57 5.68
CA SER A 29 14.42 -11.57 4.27
C SER A 29 15.56 -12.10 3.40
N ARG A 30 15.24 -13.01 2.47
CA ARG A 30 16.17 -13.38 1.38
C ARG A 30 16.23 -12.34 0.26
N ARG A 31 15.29 -11.39 0.26
CA ARG A 31 15.16 -10.31 -0.73
C ARG A 31 15.06 -10.79 -2.19
N TYR A 32 14.60 -12.04 -2.37
CA TYR A 32 14.43 -12.63 -3.69
C TYR A 32 13.27 -11.96 -4.44
N PHE A 33 12.15 -11.79 -3.72
CA PHE A 33 11.01 -11.02 -4.21
C PHE A 33 11.16 -9.56 -3.78
N GLY A 34 11.05 -8.64 -4.73
CA GLY A 34 11.36 -7.25 -4.48
C GLY A 34 10.76 -6.33 -5.52
N ILE A 35 10.64 -5.06 -5.15
CA ILE A 35 10.11 -3.99 -6.00
C ILE A 35 11.28 -3.07 -6.33
N THR A 36 11.49 -2.81 -7.62
CA THR A 36 12.44 -1.79 -8.07
C THR A 36 11.92 -0.44 -7.63
N THR A 37 12.77 0.37 -7.00
CA THR A 37 12.36 1.72 -6.57
C THR A 37 11.98 2.54 -7.81
N PRO A 38 10.72 3.00 -7.92
CA PRO A 38 10.28 3.77 -9.08
C PRO A 38 10.92 5.16 -9.05
N GLN A 39 11.21 5.71 -10.24
CA GLN A 39 11.49 7.14 -10.35
C GLN A 39 10.20 7.92 -10.04
N ILE A 40 10.29 8.85 -9.10
CA ILE A 40 9.14 9.66 -8.70
C ILE A 40 8.97 10.84 -9.65
N ASP A 41 7.85 10.88 -10.35
CA ASP A 41 7.38 12.02 -11.14
C ASP A 41 6.03 12.47 -10.57
N TYR A 42 6.05 13.52 -9.76
CA TYR A 42 4.86 14.04 -9.09
C TYR A 42 3.80 14.54 -10.08
N ALA A 43 4.21 15.11 -11.22
CA ALA A 43 3.27 15.60 -12.23
C ALA A 43 2.54 14.43 -12.90
N ALA A 44 3.28 13.38 -13.26
CA ALA A 44 2.70 12.19 -13.88
C ALA A 44 1.80 11.41 -12.91
N ILE A 45 2.21 11.29 -11.63
CA ILE A 45 1.38 10.67 -10.58
C ILE A 45 0.09 11.49 -10.38
N HIS A 46 0.19 12.81 -10.24
CA HIS A 46 -0.97 13.69 -10.06
C HIS A 46 -1.95 13.60 -11.24
N ALA A 47 -1.44 13.63 -12.47
CA ALA A 47 -2.26 13.54 -13.68
C ALA A 47 -3.04 12.22 -13.72
N ARG A 48 -2.36 11.07 -13.53
CA ARG A 48 -3.02 9.75 -13.51
C ARG A 48 -4.04 9.61 -12.39
N SER A 49 -3.70 10.08 -11.19
CA SER A 49 -4.64 10.06 -10.05
C SER A 49 -5.88 10.90 -10.35
N THR A 50 -5.70 12.11 -10.91
CA THR A 50 -6.82 12.98 -11.28
C THR A 50 -7.68 12.38 -12.38
N GLU A 51 -7.07 11.79 -13.40
CA GLU A 51 -7.77 11.15 -14.51
C GLU A 51 -8.61 9.95 -14.08
N HIS A 52 -8.04 9.04 -13.29
CA HIS A 52 -8.68 7.75 -13.01
C HIS A 52 -9.41 7.68 -11.68
N LEU A 53 -9.01 8.47 -10.68
CA LEU A 53 -9.67 8.52 -9.38
C LEU A 53 -10.54 9.76 -9.23
N GLY A 54 -10.41 10.77 -10.09
CA GLY A 54 -11.16 12.01 -10.06
C GLY A 54 -10.36 13.18 -9.47
N GLY A 55 -10.80 14.40 -9.81
CA GLY A 55 -10.15 15.64 -9.39
C GLY A 55 -10.03 15.79 -7.87
N SER A 56 -8.80 15.97 -7.40
CA SER A 56 -8.49 16.19 -5.99
C SER A 56 -8.65 17.65 -5.55
N GLY A 57 -8.58 18.61 -6.49
CA GLY A 57 -8.60 20.04 -6.20
C GLY A 57 -7.27 20.61 -5.67
N ILE A 58 -6.22 19.79 -5.58
CA ILE A 58 -4.86 20.27 -5.25
C ILE A 58 -4.02 20.42 -6.51
N LEU A 59 -3.10 21.38 -6.51
CA LEU A 59 -2.14 21.58 -7.61
C LEU A 59 -0.96 20.60 -7.51
N VAL A 60 -0.27 20.40 -8.63
CA VAL A 60 0.90 19.50 -8.71
C VAL A 60 1.99 19.90 -7.71
N ASP A 61 2.30 21.20 -7.62
CA ASP A 61 3.33 21.71 -6.70
C ASP A 61 2.95 21.50 -5.23
N GLU A 62 1.66 21.61 -4.90
CA GLU A 62 1.17 21.33 -3.56
C GLU A 62 1.28 19.84 -3.23
N PHE A 63 0.93 18.97 -4.18
CA PHE A 63 1.09 17.53 -4.05
C PHE A 63 2.55 17.14 -3.80
N ALA A 64 3.48 17.63 -4.63
CA ALA A 64 4.91 17.39 -4.50
C ALA A 64 5.42 17.85 -3.12
N ARG A 65 5.13 19.09 -2.74
CA ARG A 65 5.55 19.67 -1.45
C ARG A 65 5.05 18.87 -0.25
N ARG A 66 3.79 18.40 -0.25
CA ARG A 66 3.24 17.57 0.84
C ARG A 66 3.96 16.23 0.95
N CYS A 67 4.23 15.57 -0.18
CA CYS A 67 5.01 14.34 -0.19
C CYS A 67 6.45 14.53 0.28
N GLU A 68 7.13 15.60 -0.16
CA GLU A 68 8.49 15.93 0.25
C GLU A 68 8.59 16.24 1.74
N ASN A 69 7.64 17.01 2.27
CA ASN A 69 7.55 17.31 3.70
C ASN A 69 7.37 16.03 4.54
N LEU A 70 6.50 15.12 4.10
CA LEU A 70 6.29 13.82 4.73
C LEU A 70 7.60 13.00 4.75
N MET A 71 8.27 12.90 3.60
CA MET A 71 9.53 12.15 3.49
C MET A 71 10.65 12.79 4.31
N HIS A 72 10.70 14.12 4.38
CA HIS A 72 11.63 14.85 5.23
C HIS A 72 11.39 14.54 6.71
N ALA A 73 10.13 14.58 7.16
CA ALA A 73 9.78 14.25 8.55
C ALA A 73 10.17 12.82 8.93
N LEU A 74 9.92 11.83 8.04
CA LEU A 74 10.33 10.45 8.26
C LEU A 74 11.85 10.30 8.31
N ARG A 75 12.60 11.00 7.45
CA ARG A 75 14.07 10.98 7.44
C ARG A 75 14.70 11.63 8.67
N ALA A 76 14.04 12.64 9.24
CA ALA A 76 14.53 13.37 10.41
C ALA A 76 14.38 12.59 11.72
N ASP A 77 13.47 11.61 11.79
CA ASP A 77 13.21 10.81 12.98
C ASP A 77 14.09 9.54 13.00
N SER A 78 14.90 9.39 14.06
CA SER A 78 15.84 8.27 14.26
C SER A 78 15.19 6.88 14.32
N ARG A 79 13.89 6.79 14.59
CA ARG A 79 13.16 5.51 14.61
C ARG A 79 12.57 5.16 13.24
N THR A 80 12.28 6.17 12.42
CA THR A 80 11.54 5.97 11.15
C THR A 80 12.38 6.20 9.90
N HIS A 81 13.55 6.84 9.98
CA HIS A 81 14.39 7.17 8.82
C HIS A 81 14.72 5.97 7.93
N GLY A 82 14.80 4.76 8.50
CA GLY A 82 15.04 3.53 7.77
C GLY A 82 14.00 3.25 6.69
N ILE A 83 12.73 3.63 6.88
CA ILE A 83 11.66 3.41 5.88
C ILE A 83 11.98 4.09 4.54
N SER A 84 12.69 5.23 4.59
CA SER A 84 13.07 6.01 3.41
C SER A 84 14.18 5.37 2.56
N LYS A 85 14.81 4.29 3.06
CA LYS A 85 15.78 3.48 2.31
C LYS A 85 15.11 2.40 1.45
N GLY A 86 13.82 2.15 1.69
CA GLY A 86 13.02 1.22 0.90
C GLY A 86 12.20 1.94 -0.18
N VAL A 87 11.26 1.20 -0.75
CA VAL A 87 10.33 1.72 -1.75
C VAL A 87 9.32 2.66 -1.08
N ALA A 88 9.16 3.86 -1.65
CA ALA A 88 8.24 4.89 -1.22
C ALA A 88 7.46 5.40 -2.44
N VAL A 89 6.15 5.22 -2.45
CA VAL A 89 5.28 5.55 -3.59
C VAL A 89 4.29 6.63 -3.19
N PRO A 90 4.46 7.88 -3.64
CA PRO A 90 3.46 8.92 -3.46
C PRO A 90 2.11 8.51 -4.06
N PHE A 91 1.03 8.84 -3.37
CA PHE A 91 -0.32 8.67 -3.89
C PHE A 91 -1.19 9.88 -3.58
N LEU A 92 -2.23 10.04 -4.40
CA LEU A 92 -3.23 11.09 -4.27
C LEU A 92 -4.61 10.47 -4.35
N LEU A 93 -5.44 10.76 -3.35
CA LEU A 93 -6.84 10.40 -3.28
C LEU A 93 -7.69 11.67 -3.25
N PRO A 94 -8.75 11.77 -4.07
CA PRO A 94 -9.68 12.90 -3.97
C PRO A 94 -10.52 12.79 -2.69
N ARG A 95 -11.18 13.88 -2.34
CA ARG A 95 -12.22 13.87 -1.31
C ARG A 95 -13.32 12.88 -1.74
N ALA A 96 -13.69 11.97 -0.85
CA ALA A 96 -14.77 11.04 -1.10
C ALA A 96 -15.37 10.53 0.22
N GLU A 97 -16.64 10.19 0.16
CA GLU A 97 -17.34 9.44 1.20
C GLU A 97 -17.95 8.21 0.54
N HIS A 98 -17.65 7.05 1.09
CA HIS A 98 -18.12 5.76 0.57
C HIS A 98 -18.95 5.08 1.66
N ALA A 99 -20.21 4.78 1.35
CA ALA A 99 -21.09 4.08 2.28
C ALA A 99 -20.67 2.61 2.45
N ASP A 100 -20.14 2.00 1.38
CA ASP A 100 -19.69 0.62 1.36
C ASP A 100 -18.26 0.51 0.83
N TYR A 101 -17.38 -0.10 1.63
CA TYR A 101 -15.96 -0.16 1.28
C TYR A 101 -15.71 -1.02 0.04
N GLY A 102 -16.38 -2.18 -0.02
CA GLY A 102 -16.16 -3.17 -1.06
C GLY A 102 -16.80 -2.78 -2.39
N GLU A 103 -17.93 -2.07 -2.36
CA GLU A 103 -18.56 -1.48 -3.54
C GLU A 103 -17.65 -0.43 -4.17
N ALA A 104 -17.14 0.53 -3.38
CA ALA A 104 -16.24 1.54 -3.89
C ALA A 104 -14.94 0.91 -4.42
N LEU A 105 -14.39 -0.10 -3.72
CA LEU A 105 -13.20 -0.83 -4.18
C LEU A 105 -13.42 -1.48 -5.55
N SER A 106 -14.54 -2.19 -5.74
CA SER A 106 -14.83 -2.91 -6.98
C SER A 106 -15.28 -2.02 -8.14
N GLN A 107 -16.02 -0.94 -7.87
CA GLN A 107 -16.58 -0.08 -8.92
C GLN A 107 -15.66 1.10 -9.30
N ARG A 108 -14.75 1.51 -8.42
CA ARG A 108 -13.90 2.70 -8.66
C ARG A 108 -12.42 2.38 -8.64
N TYR A 109 -11.91 1.81 -7.55
CA TYR A 109 -10.46 1.71 -7.35
C TYR A 109 -9.81 0.62 -8.19
N ILE A 110 -10.39 -0.58 -8.24
CA ILE A 110 -9.88 -1.67 -9.09
C ILE A 110 -9.94 -1.30 -10.58
N PRO A 111 -11.06 -0.77 -11.12
CA PRO A 111 -11.11 -0.27 -12.49
C PRO A 111 -10.10 0.84 -12.78
N ALA A 112 -9.90 1.78 -11.85
CA ALA A 112 -8.90 2.83 -12.00
C ALA A 112 -7.48 2.27 -12.15
N VAL A 113 -7.12 1.25 -11.36
CA VAL A 113 -5.84 0.53 -11.51
C VAL A 113 -5.75 -0.13 -12.89
N ALA A 114 -6.83 -0.80 -13.33
CA ALA A 114 -6.87 -1.44 -14.64
C ALA A 114 -6.64 -0.46 -15.79
N HIS A 115 -7.31 0.70 -15.76
CA HIS A 115 -7.17 1.75 -16.78
C HIS A 115 -5.77 2.37 -16.79
N ALA A 116 -5.25 2.76 -15.62
CA ALA A 116 -3.92 3.34 -15.50
C ALA A 116 -2.83 2.37 -15.98
N PHE A 117 -2.99 1.08 -15.66
CA PHE A 117 -2.08 0.02 -16.10
C PHE A 117 -2.13 -0.19 -17.62
N ALA A 118 -3.34 -0.32 -18.20
CA ALA A 118 -3.50 -0.54 -19.64
C ALA A 118 -2.97 0.65 -20.48
N GLN A 119 -3.10 1.88 -19.98
CA GLN A 119 -2.54 3.06 -20.63
C GLN A 119 -1.01 3.08 -20.55
N ALA A 120 -0.42 2.74 -19.40
CA ALA A 120 1.03 2.71 -19.22
C ALA A 120 1.70 1.52 -19.95
N PHE A 121 0.98 0.41 -20.11
CA PHE A 121 1.49 -0.84 -20.67
C PHE A 121 0.49 -1.47 -21.65
N PRO A 122 0.29 -0.87 -22.85
CA PRO A 122 -0.71 -1.33 -23.81
C PRO A 122 -0.46 -2.74 -24.36
N GLN A 123 0.76 -3.26 -24.24
CA GLN A 123 1.12 -4.63 -24.62
C GLN A 123 0.81 -5.69 -23.54
N TYR A 124 0.43 -5.26 -22.33
CA TYR A 124 0.12 -6.14 -21.21
C TYR A 124 -1.33 -5.93 -20.76
N SER A 125 -1.84 -6.89 -19.98
CA SER A 125 -3.23 -6.91 -19.56
C SER A 125 -3.35 -6.76 -18.05
N PHE A 126 -4.41 -6.08 -17.64
CA PHE A 126 -4.95 -6.19 -16.29
C PHE A 126 -6.05 -7.26 -16.26
N THR A 127 -6.02 -8.17 -15.29
CA THR A 127 -7.08 -9.17 -15.11
C THR A 127 -7.60 -9.19 -13.67
N ASP A 128 -8.91 -8.96 -13.51
CA ASP A 128 -9.61 -9.23 -12.26
C ASP A 128 -10.09 -10.69 -12.20
N HIS A 129 -9.41 -11.49 -11.39
CA HIS A 129 -9.75 -12.89 -11.12
C HIS A 129 -10.78 -13.06 -10.01
N ASN A 130 -11.08 -12.01 -9.23
CA ASN A 130 -12.12 -12.08 -8.23
C ASN A 130 -13.51 -12.11 -8.90
N LYS A 131 -14.23 -13.22 -8.74
CA LYS A 131 -15.61 -13.39 -9.23
C LYS A 131 -16.67 -13.20 -8.14
N ASN A 132 -16.26 -12.85 -6.93
CA ASN A 132 -17.20 -12.61 -5.83
C ASN A 132 -17.66 -11.15 -5.80
N VAL A 133 -18.91 -10.96 -5.35
CA VAL A 133 -19.42 -9.65 -4.95
C VAL A 133 -18.63 -9.15 -3.73
N MET A 134 -18.14 -7.91 -3.80
CA MET A 134 -17.41 -7.25 -2.71
C MET A 134 -18.29 -6.30 -1.90
N ALA A 135 -19.34 -5.76 -2.51
CA ALA A 135 -20.31 -4.89 -1.85
C ALA A 135 -20.94 -5.61 -0.64
N GLY A 136 -20.91 -4.96 0.53
CA GLY A 136 -21.40 -5.47 1.79
C GLY A 136 -20.58 -6.61 2.40
N GLN A 137 -19.46 -7.00 1.79
CA GLN A 137 -18.65 -8.15 2.21
C GLN A 137 -17.30 -7.75 2.81
N LEU A 138 -16.86 -6.51 2.60
CA LEU A 138 -15.56 -6.04 3.07
C LEU A 138 -15.71 -5.03 4.19
N GLY A 139 -14.89 -5.20 5.22
CA GLY A 139 -14.73 -4.26 6.32
C GLY A 139 -13.29 -3.76 6.44
N ILE A 140 -13.04 -2.97 7.47
CA ILE A 140 -11.69 -2.57 7.86
C ILE A 140 -11.23 -3.45 9.02
N ALA A 141 -10.01 -3.97 8.90
CA ALA A 141 -9.40 -4.79 9.95
C ALA A 141 -9.18 -3.92 11.22
N PRO A 142 -9.78 -4.28 12.37
CA PRO A 142 -9.63 -3.51 13.59
C PRO A 142 -8.18 -3.36 14.02
N GLY A 143 -7.76 -2.14 14.37
CA GLY A 143 -6.37 -1.85 14.76
C GLY A 143 -5.43 -1.59 13.57
N SER A 144 -5.91 -1.70 12.33
CA SER A 144 -5.15 -1.34 11.12
C SER A 144 -4.90 0.17 11.01
N ARG A 145 -5.74 0.97 11.71
CA ARG A 145 -5.80 2.44 11.64
C ARG A 145 -6.24 2.97 10.26
N HIS A 146 -6.69 2.10 9.36
CA HIS A 146 -7.08 2.48 8.01
C HIS A 146 -8.36 3.34 7.97
N GLU A 147 -9.18 3.30 9.03
CA GLU A 147 -10.29 4.21 9.22
C GLU A 147 -9.85 5.68 9.23
N ARG A 148 -8.61 5.98 9.66
CA ARG A 148 -8.04 7.34 9.61
C ARG A 148 -7.89 7.85 8.17
N LEU A 149 -7.57 6.96 7.21
CA LEU A 149 -7.54 7.32 5.79
C LEU A 149 -8.96 7.68 5.31
N LEU A 150 -9.96 6.86 5.67
CA LEU A 150 -11.35 7.10 5.27
C LEU A 150 -11.88 8.42 5.84
N GLN A 151 -11.59 8.69 7.12
CA GLN A 151 -11.94 9.96 7.75
C GLN A 151 -11.24 11.13 7.08
N ALA A 152 -9.95 11.03 6.75
CA ALA A 152 -9.23 12.08 6.05
C ALA A 152 -9.83 12.37 4.66
N MET A 153 -10.22 11.32 3.92
CA MET A 153 -10.90 11.44 2.62
C MET A 153 -12.25 12.15 2.70
N GLN A 154 -12.98 12.02 3.81
CA GLN A 154 -14.26 12.74 4.00
C GLN A 154 -14.02 14.25 4.17
N GLN A 155 -12.91 14.64 4.81
CA GLN A 155 -12.56 16.03 5.07
C GLN A 155 -11.97 16.74 3.84
N GLY A 156 -11.22 16.03 3.00
CA GLY A 156 -10.57 16.63 1.83
C GLY A 156 -9.74 15.66 1.01
N PRO A 157 -9.01 16.16 0.01
CA PRO A 157 -8.04 15.36 -0.74
C PRO A 157 -6.90 14.90 0.16
N VAL A 158 -6.54 13.62 0.04
CA VAL A 158 -5.47 13.00 0.81
C VAL A 158 -4.24 12.85 -0.06
N VAL A 159 -3.14 13.41 0.42
CA VAL A 159 -1.79 13.14 -0.08
C VAL A 159 -1.13 12.20 0.91
N GLY A 160 -0.46 11.16 0.40
CA GLY A 160 0.28 10.25 1.25
C GLY A 160 1.40 9.54 0.51
N CYS A 161 2.09 8.69 1.25
CA CYS A 161 3.11 7.81 0.70
C CYS A 161 2.85 6.37 1.16
N TYR A 162 2.86 5.46 0.19
CA TYR A 162 2.71 4.02 0.36
C TYR A 162 4.08 3.35 0.39
N PHE A 163 4.29 2.46 1.34
CA PHE A 163 5.56 1.76 1.58
C PHE A 163 5.31 0.25 1.64
N PRO A 164 5.59 -0.53 0.57
CA PRO A 164 5.49 -1.98 0.58
C PRO A 164 6.64 -2.61 1.39
N CYS A 165 6.62 -2.39 2.70
CA CYS A 165 7.73 -2.63 3.63
C CYS A 165 7.48 -3.76 4.62
N LEU A 166 6.30 -4.38 4.62
CA LEU A 166 5.98 -5.54 5.46
C LEU A 166 6.21 -6.83 4.64
N SER A 167 7.42 -7.01 4.13
CA SER A 167 7.78 -8.19 3.35
C SER A 167 7.89 -9.43 4.22
N GLU A 168 7.33 -10.53 3.73
CA GLU A 168 7.29 -11.84 4.40
C GLU A 168 6.53 -11.86 5.73
N TYR A 169 5.48 -11.05 5.84
CA TYR A 169 4.54 -11.05 6.96
C TYR A 169 3.30 -11.86 6.61
N SER A 170 2.73 -12.54 7.60
CA SER A 170 1.31 -12.93 7.57
C SER A 170 0.43 -11.70 7.77
N LEU A 171 -0.83 -11.73 7.32
CA LEU A 171 -1.78 -10.62 7.57
C LEU A 171 -1.95 -10.33 9.07
N PRO A 172 -2.10 -11.34 9.96
CA PRO A 172 -2.15 -11.07 11.40
C PRO A 172 -0.86 -10.42 11.93
N ALA A 173 0.31 -10.82 11.44
CA ALA A 173 1.58 -10.20 11.84
C ALA A 173 1.72 -8.76 11.36
N ALA A 174 1.25 -8.45 10.15
CA ALA A 174 1.20 -7.08 9.64
C ALA A 174 0.31 -6.19 10.53
N LEU A 175 -0.83 -6.73 10.97
CA LEU A 175 -1.76 -6.04 11.87
C LEU A 175 -1.18 -5.85 13.29
N GLU A 176 -0.54 -6.86 13.86
CA GLU A 176 0.19 -6.72 15.14
C GLU A 176 1.28 -5.66 15.02
N ARG A 177 2.02 -5.68 13.91
CA ARG A 177 3.14 -4.77 13.71
C ARG A 177 2.70 -3.31 13.64
N VAL A 178 1.63 -2.99 12.90
CA VAL A 178 1.17 -1.60 12.80
C VAL A 178 0.73 -1.06 14.16
N GLN A 179 0.14 -1.88 15.03
CA GLN A 179 -0.28 -1.46 16.37
C GLN A 179 0.92 -1.07 17.25
N ALA A 180 2.08 -1.71 17.06
CA ALA A 180 3.32 -1.39 17.76
C ALA A 180 4.13 -0.23 17.12
N LEU A 181 3.77 0.22 15.91
CA LEU A 181 4.42 1.33 15.23
C LEU A 181 3.87 2.69 15.69
N PRO A 182 4.65 3.78 15.53
CA PRO A 182 4.17 5.14 15.73
C PRO A 182 2.83 5.41 15.04
N GLU A 183 2.01 6.26 15.64
CA GLU A 183 0.62 6.50 15.23
C GLU A 183 0.45 6.99 13.79
N GLN A 184 1.49 7.59 13.20
CA GLN A 184 1.47 8.06 11.81
C GLN A 184 1.42 6.93 10.78
N PHE A 185 1.74 5.69 11.17
CA PHE A 185 1.68 4.54 10.27
C PHE A 185 0.31 3.87 10.33
N LEU A 186 -0.31 3.78 9.15
CA LEU A 186 -1.52 3.03 8.89
C LEU A 186 -1.14 1.78 8.12
N LEU A 187 -1.87 0.68 8.32
CA LEU A 187 -1.75 -0.48 7.47
C LEU A 187 -2.48 -0.20 6.15
N ALA A 188 -1.86 -0.53 5.03
CA ALA A 188 -2.43 -0.24 3.73
C ALA A 188 -3.59 -1.19 3.42
N GLY A 189 -4.65 -0.62 2.82
CA GLY A 189 -5.85 -1.31 2.40
C GLY A 189 -6.02 -1.21 0.88
N GLY A 190 -7.27 -1.33 0.41
CA GLY A 190 -7.61 -1.20 -0.99
C GLY A 190 -7.34 0.19 -1.56
N TYR A 191 -7.79 1.25 -0.89
CA TYR A 191 -7.82 2.58 -1.52
C TYR A 191 -6.44 3.18 -1.75
N ASP A 192 -5.58 3.15 -0.75
CA ASP A 192 -4.21 3.66 -0.81
C ASP A 192 -3.29 2.77 -1.66
N THR A 193 -3.42 1.45 -1.57
CA THR A 193 -2.68 0.53 -2.47
C THR A 193 -3.10 0.73 -3.93
N SER A 194 -4.41 0.83 -4.21
CA SER A 194 -4.91 1.14 -5.56
C SER A 194 -4.47 2.52 -6.01
N ALA A 195 -4.49 3.54 -5.16
CA ALA A 195 -4.02 4.88 -5.52
C ALA A 195 -2.52 4.92 -5.83
N ALA A 196 -1.70 4.16 -5.09
CA ALA A 196 -0.29 4.00 -5.39
C ALA A 196 -0.06 3.31 -6.74
N LEU A 197 -0.87 2.30 -7.08
CA LEU A 197 -0.82 1.61 -8.39
C LEU A 197 -1.36 2.46 -9.53
N VAL A 198 -2.37 3.32 -9.30
CA VAL A 198 -2.82 4.30 -10.30
C VAL A 198 -1.73 5.34 -10.55
N GLY A 199 -1.15 5.88 -9.47
CA GLY A 199 -0.07 6.85 -9.55
C GLY A 199 1.19 6.28 -10.17
N THR A 200 1.51 5.01 -9.89
CA THR A 200 2.70 4.31 -10.37
C THR A 200 2.32 2.92 -10.93
N PRO A 201 1.77 2.84 -12.16
CA PRO A 201 1.27 1.58 -12.71
C PRO A 201 2.34 0.49 -12.87
N GLY A 202 3.60 0.91 -12.97
CA GLY A 202 4.76 0.02 -13.07
C GLY A 202 5.27 -0.52 -11.73
N LEU A 203 4.57 -0.31 -10.61
CA LEU A 203 5.11 -0.66 -9.28
C LEU A 203 5.47 -2.14 -9.14
N LEU A 204 4.68 -3.04 -9.73
CA LEU A 204 4.97 -4.48 -9.76
C LEU A 204 5.55 -4.94 -11.10
N GLN A 205 5.85 -4.02 -12.02
CA GLN A 205 6.55 -4.35 -13.26
C GLN A 205 8.02 -4.59 -12.96
N ARG A 206 8.48 -5.78 -13.31
CA ARG A 206 9.87 -6.16 -13.09
C ARG A 206 10.35 -7.04 -14.23
N THR A 207 11.37 -6.57 -14.94
CA THR A 207 12.00 -7.30 -16.06
C THR A 207 13.21 -8.13 -15.63
N ASP A 208 13.70 -7.92 -14.40
CA ASP A 208 14.81 -8.67 -13.80
C ASP A 208 14.46 -9.09 -12.38
N GLY A 209 14.17 -10.38 -12.18
CA GLY A 209 13.70 -10.96 -10.93
C GLY A 209 12.18 -10.95 -10.78
N TYR A 210 11.69 -11.27 -9.57
CA TYR A 210 10.27 -11.47 -9.31
C TYR A 210 9.71 -10.38 -8.38
N PRO A 211 8.60 -9.72 -8.73
CA PRO A 211 7.89 -8.85 -7.81
C PRO A 211 7.15 -9.68 -6.75
N PRO A 212 6.93 -9.14 -5.54
CA PRO A 212 6.02 -9.76 -4.59
C PRO A 212 4.55 -9.55 -5.03
N LEU A 213 3.62 -10.22 -4.36
CA LEU A 213 2.24 -9.74 -4.30
C LEU A 213 2.09 -8.68 -3.20
N LEU A 214 1.12 -7.79 -3.38
CA LEU A 214 0.72 -6.77 -2.42
C LEU A 214 -0.63 -7.10 -1.81
N TRP A 215 -0.63 -7.58 -0.57
CA TRP A 215 -1.86 -7.77 0.19
C TRP A 215 -2.49 -6.42 0.57
N LEU A 216 -3.82 -6.36 0.50
CA LEU A 216 -4.62 -5.29 1.07
C LEU A 216 -4.86 -5.56 2.55
N ALA A 217 -3.78 -5.53 3.35
CA ALA A 217 -3.76 -6.09 4.70
C ALA A 217 -4.70 -5.40 5.71
N ALA A 218 -5.10 -4.15 5.46
CA ALA A 218 -6.11 -3.47 6.27
C ALA A 218 -7.56 -3.83 5.91
N VAL A 219 -7.78 -4.60 4.84
CA VAL A 219 -9.12 -5.05 4.43
C VAL A 219 -9.49 -6.32 5.20
N GLN A 220 -10.59 -6.26 5.93
CA GLN A 220 -11.23 -7.44 6.49
C GLN A 220 -12.11 -8.08 5.41
N ALA A 221 -11.74 -9.27 4.96
CA ALA A 221 -12.49 -10.03 3.99
C ALA A 221 -13.74 -10.68 4.60
N GLU A 222 -14.55 -11.30 3.75
CA GLU A 222 -15.78 -12.01 4.11
C GLU A 222 -15.51 -13.25 4.98
N LYS A 223 -14.27 -13.76 4.96
CA LYS A 223 -13.82 -14.93 5.71
C LYS A 223 -12.50 -14.63 6.43
N PRO A 224 -12.30 -15.07 7.68
CA PRO A 224 -11.13 -14.72 8.50
C PRO A 224 -9.75 -15.08 7.93
N LEU A 225 -9.69 -16.04 7.02
CA LEU A 225 -8.43 -16.54 6.44
C LEU A 225 -8.30 -16.25 4.96
N VAL A 226 -9.09 -15.32 4.42
CA VAL A 226 -9.06 -14.87 3.03
C VAL A 226 -8.56 -13.43 2.99
N GLY A 227 -7.78 -13.11 1.97
CA GLY A 227 -7.31 -11.76 1.71
C GLY A 227 -7.40 -11.42 0.23
N TYR A 228 -7.37 -10.13 -0.06
CA TYR A 228 -7.33 -9.56 -1.41
C TYR A 228 -5.96 -8.98 -1.69
N TYR A 229 -5.51 -9.04 -2.95
CA TYR A 229 -4.17 -8.61 -3.31
C TYR A 229 -4.07 -8.22 -4.78
N TYR A 230 -3.03 -7.45 -5.08
CA TYR A 230 -2.51 -7.27 -6.42
C TYR A 230 -1.24 -8.12 -6.60
N GLU A 231 -1.04 -8.75 -7.76
CA GLU A 231 0.21 -9.42 -8.09
C GLU A 231 0.54 -9.26 -9.57
N ALA A 232 1.82 -9.31 -9.91
CA ALA A 232 2.20 -9.48 -11.31
C ALA A 232 2.09 -10.96 -11.70
N TYR A 233 1.59 -11.22 -12.90
CA TYR A 233 1.63 -12.54 -13.53
C TYR A 233 2.39 -12.44 -14.85
N GLY A 234 3.69 -12.72 -14.78
CA GLY A 234 4.63 -12.27 -15.82
C GLY A 234 4.67 -10.74 -15.85
N TYR A 235 4.39 -10.15 -17.01
CA TYR A 235 4.27 -8.70 -17.18
C TYR A 235 2.83 -8.18 -17.09
N ASN A 236 1.86 -9.06 -16.83
CA ASN A 236 0.48 -8.65 -16.59
C ASN A 236 0.29 -8.28 -15.13
N LEU A 237 -0.73 -7.46 -14.83
CA LEU A 237 -1.14 -7.17 -13.46
C LEU A 237 -2.47 -7.87 -13.18
N THR A 238 -2.62 -8.45 -12.00
CA THR A 238 -3.86 -9.09 -11.61
C THR A 238 -4.36 -8.58 -10.27
N PHE A 239 -5.67 -8.58 -10.11
CA PHE A 239 -6.33 -8.48 -8.82
C PHE A 239 -7.01 -9.80 -8.51
N ASN A 240 -6.84 -10.29 -7.30
CA ASN A 240 -7.42 -11.56 -6.92
C ASN A 240 -7.61 -11.65 -5.39
N ARG A 241 -8.27 -12.73 -4.97
CA ARG A 241 -8.41 -13.11 -3.56
C ARG A 241 -7.97 -14.55 -3.36
N ARG A 242 -7.44 -14.87 -2.19
CA ARG A 242 -7.13 -16.26 -1.84
C ARG A 242 -7.03 -16.49 -0.34
N PRO A 243 -7.13 -17.75 0.11
CA PRO A 243 -6.79 -18.11 1.47
C PRO A 243 -5.32 -17.81 1.80
N HIS A 244 -5.06 -17.16 2.93
CA HIS A 244 -3.70 -16.93 3.46
C HIS A 244 -3.40 -17.81 4.68
N PHE A 245 -4.40 -18.43 5.31
CA PHE A 245 -4.27 -19.35 6.45
C PHE A 245 -3.44 -18.84 7.64
N GLY A 246 -3.33 -17.52 7.79
CA GLY A 246 -2.48 -16.88 8.80
C GLY A 246 -0.98 -17.15 8.64
N GLN A 247 -0.54 -17.67 7.49
CA GLN A 247 0.86 -18.01 7.22
C GLN A 247 1.65 -16.80 6.71
N ALA A 248 2.97 -16.90 6.73
CA ALA A 248 3.85 -15.98 6.02
C ALA A 248 4.45 -16.70 4.81
N ALA A 249 4.74 -15.97 3.74
CA ALA A 249 5.48 -16.51 2.60
C ALA A 249 6.40 -15.45 2.00
N GLU A 250 7.41 -15.90 1.27
CA GLU A 250 8.53 -15.06 0.85
C GLU A 250 8.18 -14.01 -0.20
N TYR A 251 7.14 -14.27 -0.99
CA TYR A 251 6.65 -13.37 -2.01
C TYR A 251 5.46 -12.54 -1.53
N TRP A 252 5.10 -12.63 -0.24
CA TRP A 252 4.01 -11.84 0.33
C TRP A 252 4.54 -10.54 0.86
N ASN A 253 3.87 -9.46 0.51
CA ASN A 253 4.19 -8.14 1.02
C ASN A 253 2.88 -7.42 1.38
N SER A 254 2.98 -6.47 2.30
CA SER A 254 1.91 -5.56 2.69
C SER A 254 2.47 -4.16 2.84
N GLY A 255 1.61 -3.16 2.66
CA GLY A 255 2.01 -1.77 2.73
C GLY A 255 1.80 -1.15 4.11
N LEU A 256 2.64 -0.18 4.45
CA LEU A 256 2.27 0.88 5.37
C LEU A 256 1.97 2.14 4.57
N THR A 257 1.12 3.00 5.14
CA THR A 257 0.78 4.30 4.59
C THR A 257 1.01 5.37 5.64
N VAL A 258 1.56 6.51 5.21
CA VAL A 258 1.62 7.75 6.00
C VAL A 258 0.89 8.85 5.23
N LEU A 259 0.10 9.65 5.93
CA LEU A 259 -0.67 10.76 5.36
C LEU A 259 0.08 12.08 5.62
N GLY A 260 0.12 12.97 4.62
CA GLY A 260 0.79 14.28 4.69
C GLY A 260 -0.17 15.44 4.48
#